data_AF-A0A833JT28-F1
#
_entry.id   AF-A0A833JT28-F1
#
_cell.length_a   1.000
_cell.length_b   1.000
_cell.length_c   1.000
_cell.angle_alpha   90.00
_cell.angle_beta   90.00
_cell.angle_gamma   90.00
#
_symmetry.space_group_name_H-M   'P 1'
#
loop_
_entity.id
_entity.type
_entity.pdbx_description
1 polymer ?
#
loop_
_entity_poly.entity_id
_entity_poly.type
_entity_poly.pdbx_seq_one_letter_code
_entity_poly.pdbx_strand_id
1 'polypeptide(L)'
;MASTTHQFHSQIQLLPLGEISELHETLQNARKKYQLPPLAQPSQADIHMPHALTLLDVFPILAHRTRNKLRCIGNVRLWELCRAWLDPDQVVPVNVVSGRLKPDYWARNYLLETYYVNVLFGLTDDDCASLYRFSNEWADDLELPPIFPSKAAYCRAMRVGKGRMARG
;
A
#
# COMPACT_ATOMS: atom_id res chain seq x y z
N MET A 1 9.75 -22.99 12.04
CA MET A 1 8.49 -22.89 11.28
C MET A 1 8.85 -22.70 9.82
N ALA A 2 8.35 -23.56 8.93
CA ALA A 2 8.67 -23.47 7.51
C ALA A 2 8.19 -22.12 6.96
N SER A 3 9.08 -21.33 6.37
CA SER A 3 8.70 -20.18 5.56
C SER A 3 7.84 -20.69 4.43
N THR A 4 6.52 -20.53 4.52
CA THR A 4 5.62 -20.76 3.39
C THR A 4 5.81 -19.63 2.39
N THR A 5 6.93 -19.67 1.67
CA THR A 5 7.15 -18.84 0.50
C THR A 5 6.07 -19.24 -0.50
N HIS A 6 4.99 -18.46 -0.54
CA HIS A 6 3.85 -18.76 -1.39
C HIS A 6 4.30 -18.61 -2.85
N GLN A 7 4.30 -19.72 -3.59
CA GLN A 7 4.60 -19.70 -5.02
C GLN A 7 3.42 -19.11 -5.78
N PHE A 8 3.50 -17.81 -6.05
CA PHE A 8 2.79 -17.20 -7.16
C PHE A 8 3.81 -16.92 -8.27
N HIS A 9 3.36 -17.02 -9.51
CA HIS A 9 4.19 -16.65 -10.65
C HIS A 9 3.88 -15.21 -11.00
N SER A 10 4.92 -14.40 -11.15
CA SER A 10 4.77 -12.98 -11.44
C SER A 10 5.60 -12.62 -12.67
N GLN A 11 5.03 -11.87 -13.60
CA GLN A 11 5.72 -11.37 -14.78
C GLN A 11 5.56 -9.85 -14.86
N ILE A 12 6.69 -9.15 -15.00
CA ILE A 12 6.68 -7.72 -15.28
C ILE A 12 6.25 -7.49 -16.73
N GLN A 13 5.26 -6.64 -16.92
CA GLN A 13 4.74 -6.20 -18.21
C GLN A 13 4.64 -4.67 -18.20
N LEU A 14 4.88 -4.06 -19.35
CA LEU A 14 4.61 -2.63 -19.55
C LEU A 14 3.17 -2.49 -20.05
N LEU A 15 2.31 -1.87 -19.23
CA LEU A 15 0.87 -1.75 -19.50
C LEU A 15 0.41 -0.31 -19.29
N PRO A 16 -0.58 0.19 -20.05
CA PRO A 16 -1.28 1.43 -19.73
C PRO A 16 -1.85 1.37 -18.31
N LEU A 17 -1.68 2.45 -17.55
CA LEU A 17 -2.19 2.54 -16.18
C LEU A 17 -3.70 2.28 -16.10
N GLY A 18 -4.45 2.73 -17.12
CA GLY A 18 -5.90 2.55 -17.27
C GLY A 18 -6.36 1.08 -17.39
N GLU A 19 -5.48 0.16 -17.78
CA GLU A 19 -5.79 -1.28 -17.81
C GLU A 19 -6.06 -1.85 -16.40
N ILE A 20 -5.47 -1.23 -15.36
CA ILE A 20 -5.72 -1.59 -13.97
C ILE A 20 -6.97 -0.85 -13.48
N SER A 21 -8.12 -1.46 -13.78
CA SER A 21 -9.44 -0.85 -13.59
C SER A 21 -9.80 -0.51 -12.14
N GLU A 22 -9.44 -1.37 -11.17
CA GLU A 22 -9.91 -1.24 -9.79
C GLU A 22 -9.03 -2.02 -8.79
N LEU A 23 -9.25 -1.75 -7.50
CA LEU A 23 -8.64 -2.50 -6.41
C LEU A 23 -9.28 -3.89 -6.31
N HIS A 24 -8.50 -4.93 -6.05
CA HIS A 24 -9.04 -6.27 -5.85
C HIS A 24 -9.98 -6.33 -4.64
N GLU A 25 -11.07 -7.12 -4.74
CA GLU A 25 -12.13 -7.22 -3.73
C GLU A 25 -11.60 -7.52 -2.32
N THR A 26 -10.65 -8.45 -2.20
CA THR A 26 -9.93 -8.72 -0.94
C THR A 26 -9.40 -7.46 -0.27
N LEU A 27 -8.78 -6.57 -1.04
CA LEU A 27 -8.17 -5.35 -0.51
C LEU A 27 -9.21 -4.25 -0.28
N GLN A 28 -10.27 -4.22 -1.09
CA GLN A 28 -11.44 -3.38 -0.82
C GLN A 28 -12.08 -3.75 0.53
N ASN A 29 -12.21 -5.05 0.80
CA ASN A 29 -12.75 -5.57 2.07
C ASN A 29 -11.82 -5.24 3.24
N ALA A 30 -10.50 -5.38 3.07
CA ALA A 30 -9.52 -4.96 4.08
C ALA A 30 -9.62 -3.45 4.38
N ARG A 31 -9.67 -2.61 3.34
CA ARG A 31 -9.83 -1.14 3.47
C ARG A 31 -11.07 -0.77 4.27
N LYS A 32 -12.20 -1.43 4.00
CA LYS A 32 -13.47 -1.22 4.71
C LYS A 32 -13.39 -1.75 6.15
N LYS A 33 -12.94 -3.00 6.34
CA LYS A 33 -12.85 -3.66 7.66
C LYS A 33 -12.08 -2.80 8.65
N TYR A 34 -10.95 -2.26 8.20
CA TYR A 34 -10.05 -1.55 9.08
C TYR A 34 -10.06 -0.04 8.92
N GLN A 35 -11.06 0.51 8.22
CA GLN A 35 -11.27 1.95 8.06
C GLN A 35 -9.98 2.70 7.66
N LEU A 36 -9.24 2.13 6.71
CA LEU A 36 -7.95 2.66 6.30
C LEU A 36 -8.11 4.09 5.78
N PRO A 37 -7.30 5.06 6.27
CA PRO A 37 -7.43 6.44 5.84
C PRO A 37 -7.18 6.57 4.32
N PRO A 38 -7.82 7.55 3.65
CA PRO A 38 -7.47 7.87 2.28
C PRO A 38 -6.02 8.33 2.21
N LEU A 39 -5.38 8.10 1.05
CA LEU A 39 -4.04 8.63 0.83
C LEU A 39 -4.13 10.14 0.60
N ALA A 40 -3.38 10.93 1.36
CA ALA A 40 -3.20 12.34 1.05
C ALA A 40 -2.46 12.44 -0.29
N GLN A 41 -3.12 13.01 -1.31
CA GLN A 41 -2.52 13.19 -2.62
C GLN A 41 -1.82 14.54 -2.67
N PRO A 42 -0.48 14.59 -2.74
CA PRO A 42 0.21 15.86 -2.97
C PRO A 42 -0.12 16.37 -4.39
N SER A 43 -0.07 17.69 -4.55
CA SER A 43 -0.25 18.33 -5.85
C SER A 43 0.81 17.84 -6.83
N GLN A 44 0.42 17.59 -8.08
CA GLN A 44 1.38 17.20 -9.13
C GLN A 44 2.50 18.22 -9.30
N ALA A 45 2.24 19.51 -9.03
CA ALA A 45 3.23 20.59 -9.10
C ALA A 45 4.36 20.43 -8.06
N ASP A 46 4.10 19.72 -6.95
CA ASP A 46 5.07 19.49 -5.88
C ASP A 46 5.86 18.18 -6.08
N ILE A 47 5.63 17.46 -7.19
CA ILE A 47 6.19 16.15 -7.46
C ILE A 47 7.15 16.19 -8.65
N HIS A 48 8.38 15.71 -8.44
CA HIS A 48 9.34 15.50 -9.52
C HIS A 48 9.00 14.21 -10.28
N MET A 49 8.08 14.33 -11.25
CA MET A 49 7.51 13.19 -11.99
C MET A 49 8.52 12.18 -12.54
N PRO A 50 9.67 12.56 -13.12
CA PRO A 50 10.66 11.58 -13.57
C PRO A 50 11.16 10.64 -12.46
N HIS A 51 11.36 11.14 -11.24
CA HIS A 51 11.80 10.32 -10.11
C HIS A 51 10.66 9.45 -9.58
N ALA A 52 9.44 9.99 -9.55
CA ALA A 52 8.26 9.22 -9.18
C ALA A 52 8.04 8.03 -10.12
N LEU A 53 8.30 8.21 -11.43
CA LEU A 53 8.23 7.12 -12.41
C LEU A 53 9.33 6.07 -12.17
N THR A 54 10.55 6.45 -11.80
CA THR A 54 11.61 5.49 -11.45
C THR A 54 11.25 4.63 -10.23
N LEU A 55 10.40 5.12 -9.31
CA LEU A 55 9.91 4.29 -8.20
C LEU A 55 9.09 3.10 -8.69
N LEU A 56 8.40 3.21 -9.82
CA LEU A 56 7.63 2.10 -10.40
C LEU A 56 8.55 1.01 -10.96
N ASP A 57 9.77 1.34 -11.39
CA ASP A 57 10.74 0.34 -11.84
C ASP A 57 11.25 -0.53 -10.68
N VAL A 58 11.38 0.07 -9.50
CA VAL A 58 11.83 -0.61 -8.27
C VAL A 58 10.66 -1.31 -7.57
N PHE A 59 9.50 -0.67 -7.54
CA PHE A 59 8.29 -1.12 -6.88
C PHE A 59 7.12 -1.17 -7.88
N PRO A 60 7.14 -2.10 -8.85
CA PRO A 60 6.11 -2.17 -9.89
C PRO A 60 4.74 -2.46 -9.28
N ILE A 61 3.68 -1.90 -9.89
CA ILE A 61 2.31 -2.14 -9.41
C ILE A 61 2.00 -3.62 -9.53
N LEU A 62 1.49 -4.25 -8.46
CA LEU A 62 1.10 -5.66 -8.53
C LEU A 62 -0.35 -5.74 -8.97
N ALA A 63 -0.61 -6.48 -10.05
CA ALA A 63 -1.95 -6.67 -10.58
C ALA A 63 -2.27 -8.16 -10.73
N HIS A 64 -3.52 -8.51 -10.46
CA HIS A 64 -4.05 -9.85 -10.68
C HIS A 64 -5.14 -9.79 -11.75
N ARG A 65 -5.12 -10.76 -12.66
CA ARG A 65 -6.16 -10.89 -13.69
C ARG A 65 -7.35 -11.65 -13.12
N THR A 66 -8.49 -10.96 -12.99
CA THR A 66 -9.75 -11.56 -12.55
C THR A 66 -10.73 -11.53 -13.72
N ARG A 67 -11.05 -12.69 -14.29
CA ARG A 67 -11.82 -12.83 -15.53
C ARG A 67 -11.19 -12.00 -16.66
N ASN A 68 -11.80 -10.87 -17.02
CA ASN A 68 -11.39 -10.00 -18.11
C ASN A 68 -10.82 -8.65 -17.64
N LYS A 69 -10.54 -8.49 -16.34
CA LYS A 69 -10.04 -7.23 -15.78
C LYS A 69 -8.74 -7.45 -15.04
N LEU A 70 -7.80 -6.51 -15.17
CA LEU A 70 -6.67 -6.40 -14.25
C LEU A 70 -7.10 -5.58 -13.03
N ARG A 71 -6.79 -6.11 -11.85
CA ARG A 71 -7.11 -5.49 -10.57
C ARG A 71 -5.84 -5.35 -9.72
N CYS A 72 -5.67 -4.19 -9.09
CA CYS A 72 -4.53 -3.94 -8.22
C CYS A 72 -4.60 -4.82 -6.96
N ILE A 73 -3.48 -5.45 -6.60
CA ILE A 73 -3.33 -6.34 -5.44
C ILE A 73 -2.11 -6.01 -4.57
N GLY A 74 -1.31 -5.00 -4.92
CA GLY A 74 -0.15 -4.58 -4.14
C GLY A 74 0.53 -3.35 -4.75
N ASN A 75 1.31 -2.64 -3.95
CA ASN A 75 1.75 -1.28 -4.25
C ASN A 75 0.54 -0.38 -4.56
N VAL A 76 -0.54 -0.59 -3.80
CA VAL A 76 -1.84 0.06 -3.93
C VAL A 76 -1.72 1.58 -3.78
N ARG A 77 -0.94 2.07 -2.81
CA ARG A 77 -0.79 3.51 -2.59
C ARG A 77 -0.05 4.16 -3.76
N LEU A 78 0.99 3.51 -4.27
CA LEU A 78 1.70 3.99 -5.45
C LEU A 78 0.80 3.97 -6.69
N TRP A 79 -0.02 2.93 -6.87
CA TRP A 79 -1.05 2.88 -7.92
C TRP A 79 -2.08 4.01 -7.80
N GLU A 80 -2.58 4.31 -6.59
CA GLU A 80 -3.51 5.42 -6.34
C GLU A 80 -2.92 6.78 -6.71
N LEU A 81 -1.65 7.01 -6.37
CA LEU A 81 -0.94 8.25 -6.74
C LEU A 81 -0.72 8.35 -8.25
N CYS A 82 -0.29 7.25 -8.87
CA CYS A 82 -0.13 7.20 -10.32
C CYS A 82 -1.44 7.55 -11.03
N ARG A 83 -2.57 7.04 -10.55
CA ARG A 83 -3.89 7.34 -11.12
C ARG A 83 -4.32 8.80 -10.95
N ALA A 84 -3.76 9.51 -9.97
CA ALA A 84 -4.04 10.92 -9.74
C ALA A 84 -3.14 11.83 -10.59
N TRP A 85 -1.90 11.41 -10.86
CA TRP A 85 -0.89 12.26 -11.52
C TRP A 85 -0.66 11.95 -13.00
N LEU A 86 -0.96 10.73 -13.45
CA LEU A 86 -0.64 10.25 -14.79
C LEU A 86 -1.90 10.11 -15.65
N ASP A 87 -1.71 10.26 -16.96
CA ASP A 87 -2.73 9.94 -17.95
C ASP A 87 -3.03 8.42 -17.92
N PRO A 88 -4.28 7.98 -18.07
CA PRO A 88 -4.63 6.56 -18.19
C PRO A 88 -3.83 5.78 -19.23
N ASP A 89 -3.43 6.42 -20.33
CA ASP A 89 -2.67 5.79 -21.42
C ASP A 89 -1.15 5.74 -21.12
N GLN A 90 -0.71 6.32 -20.00
CA GLN A 90 0.68 6.25 -19.57
C GLN A 90 1.08 4.80 -19.29
N VAL A 91 2.09 4.33 -20.01
CA VAL A 91 2.64 2.99 -19.84
C VAL A 91 3.54 2.95 -18.62
N VAL A 92 3.30 1.99 -17.74
CA VAL A 92 4.02 1.77 -16.48
C VAL A 92 4.39 0.30 -16.29
N PRO A 93 5.46 -0.03 -15.53
CA PRO A 93 5.77 -1.41 -15.19
C PRO A 93 4.75 -1.97 -14.19
N VAL A 94 4.14 -3.08 -14.58
CA VAL A 94 3.12 -3.81 -13.80
C VAL A 94 3.58 -5.25 -13.64
N ASN A 95 3.67 -5.71 -12.40
CA ASN A 95 3.93 -7.12 -12.11
C ASN A 95 2.60 -7.89 -12.09
N VAL A 96 2.32 -8.60 -13.18
CA VAL A 96 1.10 -9.41 -13.33
C VAL A 96 1.30 -10.72 -12.60
N VAL A 97 0.56 -10.89 -11.51
CA VAL A 97 0.58 -12.08 -10.65
C VAL A 97 -0.46 -13.08 -11.14
N SER A 98 -0.03 -14.34 -11.22
CA SER A 98 -0.87 -15.49 -11.56
C SER A 98 -0.81 -16.54 -10.44
N GLY A 99 -1.95 -17.17 -10.19
CA GLY A 99 -2.12 -18.17 -9.15
C GLY A 99 -3.28 -17.85 -8.20
N ARG A 100 -3.46 -18.69 -7.17
CA ARG A 100 -4.55 -18.50 -6.22
C ARG A 100 -4.25 -17.34 -5.28
N LEU A 101 -5.12 -16.33 -5.31
CA LEU A 101 -5.08 -15.22 -4.37
C LEU A 101 -5.52 -15.70 -2.98
N LYS A 102 -4.58 -15.87 -2.03
CA LYS A 102 -4.91 -16.18 -0.63
C LYS A 102 -5.28 -14.89 0.09
N PRO A 103 -6.54 -14.69 0.52
CA PRO A 103 -7.01 -13.39 1.01
C PRO A 103 -6.14 -12.80 2.12
N ASP A 104 -5.76 -13.60 3.11
CA ASP A 104 -5.01 -13.14 4.29
C ASP A 104 -3.61 -12.62 3.93
N TYR A 105 -2.93 -13.28 2.99
CA TYR A 105 -1.60 -12.87 2.54
C TYR A 105 -1.62 -11.49 1.89
N TRP A 106 -2.57 -11.25 0.99
CA TRP A 106 -2.68 -9.98 0.27
C TRP A 106 -3.23 -8.86 1.14
N ALA A 107 -4.20 -9.17 2.01
CA ALA A 107 -4.64 -8.25 3.03
C ALA A 107 -3.44 -7.82 3.87
N ARG A 108 -2.71 -8.76 4.49
CA ARG A 108 -1.51 -8.48 5.28
C ARG A 108 -0.49 -7.62 4.52
N ASN A 109 -0.18 -7.94 3.27
CA ASN A 109 0.77 -7.15 2.47
C ASN A 109 0.27 -5.71 2.24
N TYR A 110 -1.01 -5.53 1.91
CA TYR A 110 -1.59 -4.20 1.73
C TYR A 110 -1.63 -3.40 3.04
N LEU A 111 -1.91 -4.09 4.15
CA LEU A 111 -1.85 -3.52 5.48
C LEU A 111 -0.42 -3.04 5.81
N LEU A 112 0.59 -3.89 5.60
CA LEU A 112 2.00 -3.55 5.76
C LEU A 112 2.45 -2.42 4.83
N GLU A 113 2.05 -2.46 3.56
CA GLU A 113 2.32 -1.39 2.59
C GLU A 113 1.78 -0.06 3.09
N THR A 114 0.55 -0.06 3.63
CA THR A 114 -0.02 1.15 4.21
C THR A 114 0.85 1.65 5.37
N TYR A 115 1.49 0.82 6.18
CA TYR A 115 2.43 1.31 7.20
C TYR A 115 3.74 1.87 6.62
N TYR A 116 4.33 1.19 5.64
CA TYR A 116 5.69 1.52 5.16
C TYR A 116 5.73 2.58 4.06
N VAL A 117 4.75 2.63 3.16
CA VAL A 117 4.72 3.59 2.02
C VAL A 117 4.28 4.99 2.48
N ASN A 118 3.66 5.10 3.65
CA ASN A 118 3.36 6.38 4.28
C ASN A 118 4.61 7.21 4.63
N VAL A 119 5.80 6.63 4.53
CA VAL A 119 7.09 7.33 4.63
C VAL A 119 7.36 8.22 3.41
N LEU A 120 6.71 7.97 2.26
CA LEU A 120 7.03 8.64 1.00
C LEU A 120 6.22 9.92 0.73
N PHE A 121 5.02 10.06 1.30
CA PHE A 121 4.16 11.23 1.02
C PHE A 121 3.46 11.67 2.31
N GLY A 122 3.90 12.83 2.82
CA GLY A 122 3.63 13.36 4.15
C GLY A 122 2.19 13.16 4.63
N LEU A 123 2.05 12.33 5.66
CA LEU A 123 0.84 12.23 6.45
C LEU A 123 0.68 13.43 7.37
N THR A 124 -0.56 13.76 7.71
CA THR A 124 -0.83 14.64 8.85
C THR A 124 -0.50 13.91 10.16
N ASP A 125 -0.26 14.67 11.23
CA ASP A 125 -0.01 14.09 12.56
C ASP A 125 -1.16 13.17 13.02
N ASP A 126 -2.40 13.47 12.65
CA ASP A 126 -3.59 12.73 13.05
C ASP A 126 -3.74 11.40 12.26
N ASP A 127 -3.32 11.38 10.99
CA ASP A 127 -3.22 10.14 10.20
C ASP A 127 -2.16 9.21 10.77
N CYS A 128 -0.99 9.77 11.13
CA CYS A 128 0.06 9.01 11.79
C CYS A 128 -0.40 8.47 13.16
N ALA A 129 -1.20 9.20 13.94
CA ALA A 129 -1.72 8.70 15.20
C ALA A 129 -2.72 7.54 14.99
N SER A 130 -3.59 7.66 14.00
CA SER A 130 -4.58 6.63 13.64
C SER A 130 -3.90 5.32 13.22
N LEU A 131 -2.83 5.41 12.42
CA LEU A 131 -2.02 4.26 12.02
C LEU A 131 -1.37 3.56 13.22
N TYR A 132 -0.89 4.28 14.23
CA TYR A 132 -0.36 3.61 15.42
C TYR A 132 -1.41 2.73 16.10
N ARG A 133 -2.65 3.19 16.22
CA ARG A 133 -3.76 2.42 16.80
C ARG A 133 -4.02 1.15 15.98
N PHE A 134 -4.19 1.31 14.67
CA PHE A 134 -4.38 0.18 13.76
C PHE A 134 -3.21 -0.82 13.81
N SER A 135 -1.97 -0.35 14.02
CA SER A 135 -0.80 -1.24 14.04
C SER A 135 -0.81 -2.19 15.24
N ASN A 136 -1.36 -1.76 16.38
CA ASN A 136 -1.49 -2.62 17.56
C ASN A 136 -2.68 -3.58 17.39
N GLU A 137 -3.85 -3.07 16.96
CA GLU A 137 -5.04 -3.90 16.74
C GLU A 137 -4.79 -5.01 15.69
N TRP A 138 -4.02 -4.72 14.63
CA TRP A 138 -3.79 -5.71 13.57
C TRP A 138 -2.60 -6.62 13.83
N ALA A 139 -1.58 -6.15 14.56
CA ALA A 139 -0.49 -7.01 14.99
C ALA A 139 -1.03 -8.16 15.85
N ASP A 140 -2.00 -7.86 16.70
CA ASP A 140 -2.71 -8.85 17.51
C ASP A 140 -3.55 -9.80 16.63
N ASP A 141 -4.35 -9.27 15.69
CA ASP A 141 -5.18 -10.08 14.77
C ASP A 141 -4.37 -11.01 13.84
N LEU A 142 -3.15 -10.62 13.48
CA LEU A 142 -2.33 -11.30 12.47
C LEU A 142 -1.09 -12.00 13.06
N GLU A 143 -0.96 -12.03 14.39
CA GLU A 143 0.21 -12.55 15.13
C GLU A 143 1.55 -11.98 14.62
N LEU A 144 1.56 -10.71 14.21
CA LEU A 144 2.75 -10.09 13.64
C LEU A 144 3.60 -9.47 14.74
N PRO A 145 4.93 -9.65 14.71
CA PRO A 145 5.80 -8.93 15.61
C PRO A 145 5.61 -7.41 15.38
N PRO A 146 5.57 -6.60 16.46
CA PRO A 146 5.34 -5.18 16.36
C PRO A 146 6.45 -4.52 15.52
N ILE A 147 6.04 -3.79 14.48
CA ILE A 147 6.96 -3.12 13.54
C ILE A 147 7.85 -2.10 14.26
N PHE A 148 7.29 -1.42 15.27
CA PHE A 148 8.03 -0.50 16.12
C PHE A 148 8.11 -1.05 17.55
N PRO A 149 9.29 -1.04 18.18
CA PRO A 149 9.48 -1.64 19.50
C PRO A 149 8.83 -0.83 20.63
N SER A 150 8.27 0.35 20.35
CA SER A 150 7.50 1.15 21.31
C SER A 150 6.74 2.29 20.62
N LYS A 151 5.73 2.84 21.31
CA LYS A 151 5.07 4.11 20.95
C LYS A 151 6.06 5.25 20.67
N ALA A 152 7.11 5.33 21.47
CA ALA A 152 8.14 6.36 21.32
C ALA A 152 9.01 6.14 20.07
N ALA A 153 9.28 4.89 19.69
CA ALA A 153 9.97 4.57 18.45
C ALA A 153 9.12 4.92 17.22
N TYR A 154 7.83 4.60 17.27
CA TYR A 154 6.86 5.01 16.24
C TYR A 154 6.83 6.54 16.07
N CYS A 155 6.64 7.29 17.16
CA CYS A 155 6.58 8.76 17.12
C CYS A 155 7.85 9.38 16.50
N ARG A 156 9.03 8.84 16.80
CA ARG A 156 10.30 9.31 16.21
C ARG A 156 10.38 9.00 14.72
N ALA A 157 10.02 7.78 14.32
CA ALA A 157 10.08 7.36 12.92
C ALA A 157 9.09 8.12 12.03
N MET A 158 7.88 8.36 12.54
CA MET A 158 6.79 9.03 11.82
C MET A 158 6.74 10.55 12.06
N ARG A 159 7.71 11.10 12.83
CA ARG A 159 7.83 12.52 13.19
C ARG A 159 6.59 13.13 13.87
N VAL A 160 5.84 12.33 14.63
CA VAL A 160 4.62 12.75 15.35
C VAL A 160 4.94 13.20 16.77
N GLY A 161 4.34 14.30 17.22
CA GLY A 161 4.43 14.75 18.62
C GLY A 161 3.77 13.76 19.59
N LYS A 162 4.51 13.28 20.61
CA LYS A 162 4.03 12.33 21.64
C LYS A 162 2.69 12.73 22.30
N GLY A 163 2.43 14.02 22.47
CA GLY A 163 1.22 14.54 23.11
C GLY A 163 -0.07 14.34 22.31
N ARG A 164 0.02 14.13 20.99
CA ARG A 164 -1.16 13.90 20.14
C ARG A 164 -1.61 12.44 20.14
N MET A 165 -0.68 11.51 20.32
CA MET A 165 -0.97 10.09 20.44
C MET A 165 -1.67 9.70 21.76
N ALA A 166 -1.91 10.65 22.67
CA ALA A 166 -2.60 10.43 23.95
C ALA A 166 -4.11 10.75 23.90
N ARG A 167 -4.60 11.35 22.81
CA ARG A 167 -6.00 11.77 22.65
C ARG A 167 -6.80 10.86 21.72
N GLY A 168 -6.23 9.76 21.29
CA GLY A 168 -6.86 8.77 20.42
C GLY A 168 -6.50 7.37 20.85
#